data_AF-A0A7X6HXS3-F1
#
_entry.id   AF-A0A7X6HXS3-F1
#
_cell.length_a   1.000
_cell.length_b   1.000
_cell.length_c   1.000
_cell.angle_alpha   90.00
_cell.angle_beta   90.00
_cell.angle_gamma   90.00
#
_symmetry.space_group_name_H-M   'P 1'
#
loop_
_entity.id
_entity.type
_entity.pdbx_description
1 polymer ?
#
loop_
_entity_poly.entity_id
_entity_poly.type
_entity_poly.pdbx_seq_one_letter_code
_entity_poly.pdbx_strand_id
1 'polypeptide(L)'
;MPRDTSSFPYLEALLAMLGEPRGHGEDAAAWARLETELGCELPADFKRVSELHAPVEINGHLNLHHPATQRWNLAERISGMTEAFGEVEWDGEFMAGDPRPLLGSAELTFGAPGGLVPLLGTDRGEWIFWAPRGVDGGGQVFCLWDDDEFYRHDMSLSEWLYRYLVGEDLFGPNSAAFYPGPVRLKSLPMYSEDTPVVWYGPERGM
;
A
#
# COMPACT_ATOMS: atom_id res chain seq x y z
N MET A 1 -18.93 12.84 -8.96
CA MET A 1 -18.77 13.88 -7.93
C MET A 1 -17.40 13.70 -7.31
N PRO A 2 -16.58 14.74 -7.15
CA PRO A 2 -15.29 14.59 -6.51
C PRO A 2 -15.52 14.28 -5.03
N ARG A 3 -15.01 13.14 -4.54
CA ARG A 3 -15.01 12.83 -3.10
C ARG A 3 -14.10 13.85 -2.43
N ASP A 4 -14.64 14.50 -1.41
CA ASP A 4 -14.02 15.56 -0.64
C ASP A 4 -12.74 15.05 0.04
N THR A 5 -11.61 15.74 -0.17
CA THR A 5 -10.33 15.43 0.47
C THR A 5 -10.40 15.56 2.00
N SER A 6 -11.46 16.17 2.54
CA SER A 6 -11.78 16.20 3.98
C SER A 6 -11.96 14.82 4.63
N SER A 7 -12.12 13.74 3.84
CA SER A 7 -12.28 12.38 4.34
C SER A 7 -10.97 11.68 4.77
N PHE A 8 -9.80 12.26 4.47
CA PHE A 8 -8.49 11.66 4.76
C PHE A 8 -7.54 12.69 5.38
N PRO A 9 -7.59 12.91 6.71
CA PRO A 9 -6.85 13.98 7.37
C PRO A 9 -5.32 13.86 7.22
N TYR A 10 -4.82 12.65 6.97
CA TYR A 10 -3.38 12.39 6.78
C TYR A 10 -2.92 12.49 5.33
N LEU A 11 -3.83 12.53 4.35
CA LEU A 11 -3.44 12.59 2.94
C LEU A 11 -2.65 13.87 2.64
N GLU A 12 -3.12 15.03 3.11
CA GLU A 12 -2.40 16.29 2.91
C GLU A 12 -1.04 16.30 3.60
N ALA A 13 -0.97 15.77 4.83
CA ALA A 13 0.29 15.67 5.58
C ALA A 13 1.30 14.74 4.89
N LEU A 14 0.83 13.60 4.38
CA LEU A 14 1.64 12.67 3.60
C LEU A 14 2.14 13.32 2.30
N LEU A 15 1.26 13.94 1.51
CA LEU A 15 1.66 14.60 0.26
C LEU A 15 2.64 15.74 0.50
N ALA A 16 2.42 16.54 1.55
CA ALA A 16 3.37 17.57 1.97
C ALA A 16 4.75 16.96 2.34
N MET A 17 4.76 15.79 2.98
CA MET A 17 5.99 15.07 3.34
C MET A 17 6.71 14.48 2.11
N LEU A 18 5.97 13.95 1.13
CA LEU A 18 6.54 13.41 -0.11
C LEU A 18 7.04 14.50 -1.07
N GLY A 19 6.46 15.70 -0.98
CA GLY A 19 6.89 16.87 -1.75
C GLY A 19 6.32 16.93 -3.16
N GLU A 20 7.12 17.42 -4.10
CA GLU A 20 6.68 17.68 -5.47
C GLU A 20 6.20 16.38 -6.17
N PRO A 21 4.99 16.36 -6.74
CA PRO A 21 4.49 15.21 -7.48
C PRO A 21 5.25 15.03 -8.79
N ARG A 22 5.71 13.81 -9.04
CA ARG A 22 6.46 13.40 -10.25
C ARG A 22 6.04 12.03 -10.76
N GLY A 23 4.89 11.55 -10.30
CA GLY A 23 4.32 10.27 -10.68
C GLY A 23 3.74 10.29 -12.10
N HIS A 24 3.12 9.18 -12.45
CA HIS A 24 2.55 8.92 -13.77
C HIS A 24 1.38 9.86 -14.10
N GLY A 25 0.67 10.34 -13.09
CA GLY A 25 -0.56 11.13 -13.23
C GLY A 25 -1.82 10.28 -13.21
N GLU A 26 -2.96 10.96 -13.34
CA GLU A 26 -4.29 10.34 -13.27
C GLU A 26 -4.58 9.50 -14.53
N ASP A 27 -4.94 8.23 -14.34
CA ASP A 27 -5.48 7.36 -15.40
C ASP A 27 -6.70 6.59 -14.88
N ALA A 28 -7.86 7.25 -14.97
CA ALA A 28 -9.13 6.68 -14.53
C ALA A 28 -9.48 5.36 -15.23
N ALA A 29 -9.04 5.16 -16.48
CA ALA A 29 -9.32 3.94 -17.22
C ALA A 29 -8.47 2.77 -16.70
N ALA A 30 -7.20 3.00 -16.35
CA ALA A 30 -6.35 1.99 -15.73
C ALA A 30 -6.86 1.57 -14.35
N TRP A 31 -7.25 2.53 -13.51
CA TRP A 31 -7.85 2.24 -12.21
C TRP A 31 -9.17 1.47 -12.35
N ALA A 32 -10.06 1.90 -13.24
CA ALA A 32 -11.34 1.22 -13.46
C ALA A 32 -11.16 -0.23 -13.95
N ARG A 33 -10.17 -0.50 -14.80
CA ARG A 33 -9.83 -1.88 -15.22
C ARG A 33 -9.39 -2.72 -14.03
N LEU A 34 -8.41 -2.23 -13.25
CA LEU A 34 -7.92 -2.92 -12.06
C LEU A 34 -9.05 -3.22 -11.05
N GLU A 35 -9.87 -2.23 -10.71
CA GLU A 35 -10.97 -2.41 -9.75
C GLU A 35 -12.06 -3.36 -10.28
N THR A 36 -12.28 -3.39 -11.60
CA THR A 36 -13.19 -4.36 -12.23
C THR A 36 -12.64 -5.78 -12.13
N GLU A 37 -11.34 -5.97 -12.37
CA GLU A 37 -10.68 -7.28 -12.26
C GLU A 37 -10.70 -7.79 -10.81
N LEU A 38 -10.48 -6.91 -9.83
CA LEU A 38 -10.56 -7.24 -8.39
C LEU A 38 -11.99 -7.39 -7.87
N GLY A 39 -12.99 -6.87 -8.61
CA GLY A 39 -14.38 -6.83 -8.17
C GLY A 39 -14.64 -5.91 -6.97
N CYS A 40 -13.72 -4.99 -6.65
CA CYS A 40 -13.83 -4.06 -5.52
C CYS A 40 -13.09 -2.73 -5.78
N GLU A 41 -13.51 -1.68 -5.08
CA GLU A 41 -12.80 -0.39 -5.09
C GLU A 41 -11.55 -0.45 -4.19
N LEU A 42 -10.46 0.15 -4.66
CA LEU A 42 -9.27 0.43 -3.87
C LEU A 42 -9.40 1.77 -3.13
N PRO A 43 -8.65 1.98 -2.03
CA PRO A 43 -8.73 3.20 -1.25
C PRO A 43 -8.44 4.44 -2.10
N ALA A 44 -9.32 5.44 -2.02
CA ALA A 44 -9.21 6.65 -2.83
C ALA A 44 -7.94 7.47 -2.50
N ASP A 45 -7.54 7.48 -1.23
CA ASP A 45 -6.31 8.12 -0.77
C ASP A 45 -5.06 7.40 -1.28
N PHE A 46 -5.05 6.06 -1.31
CA PHE A 46 -3.98 5.28 -1.94
C PHE A 46 -3.87 5.58 -3.44
N LYS A 47 -4.99 5.56 -4.18
CA LYS A 47 -5.01 5.91 -5.60
C LYS A 47 -4.42 7.30 -5.82
N ARG A 48 -4.81 8.27 -4.99
CA ARG A 48 -4.30 9.64 -5.10
C ARG A 48 -2.79 9.74 -4.87
N VAL A 49 -2.26 9.06 -3.85
CA VAL A 49 -0.80 9.02 -3.61
C VAL A 49 -0.07 8.35 -4.78
N SER A 50 -0.63 7.26 -5.30
CA SER A 50 -0.07 6.55 -6.47
C SER A 50 -0.06 7.42 -7.72
N GLU A 51 -1.15 8.09 -8.08
CA GLU A 51 -1.21 8.99 -9.24
C GLU A 51 -0.14 10.10 -9.17
N LEU A 52 0.08 10.66 -7.98
CA LEU A 52 0.98 11.79 -7.76
C LEU A 52 2.46 11.40 -7.67
N HIS A 53 2.78 10.20 -7.19
CA HIS A 53 4.16 9.82 -6.89
C HIS A 53 4.63 8.54 -7.54
N ALA A 54 3.74 7.59 -7.88
CA ALA A 54 4.14 6.31 -8.45
C ALA A 54 4.48 6.43 -9.95
N PRO A 55 5.36 5.57 -10.48
CA PRO A 55 6.06 4.48 -9.80
C PRO A 55 7.39 4.94 -9.18
N VAL A 56 7.55 4.68 -7.87
CA VAL A 56 8.73 5.09 -7.10
C VAL A 56 9.10 4.07 -6.03
N GLU A 57 10.38 4.07 -5.68
CA GLU A 57 10.92 3.52 -4.44
C GLU A 57 11.04 4.65 -3.42
N ILE A 58 10.37 4.51 -2.28
CA ILE A 58 10.35 5.45 -1.16
C ILE A 58 11.36 4.98 -0.12
N ASN A 59 12.26 5.89 0.29
CA ASN A 59 13.31 5.67 1.28
C ASN A 59 14.19 4.43 1.03
N GLY A 60 14.28 3.99 -0.24
CA GLY A 60 15.10 2.84 -0.61
C GLY A 60 14.47 1.47 -0.36
N HIS A 61 13.26 1.39 0.20
CA HIS A 61 12.69 0.12 0.67
C HIS A 61 11.24 -0.11 0.27
N LEU A 62 10.38 0.91 0.30
CA LEU A 62 8.94 0.76 0.02
C LEU A 62 8.65 1.08 -1.45
N ASN A 63 8.04 0.13 -2.16
CA ASN A 63 7.71 0.31 -3.57
C ASN A 63 6.26 0.74 -3.76
N LEU A 64 6.05 1.83 -4.50
CA LEU A 64 4.74 2.33 -4.88
C LEU A 64 4.56 2.17 -6.39
N HIS A 65 3.53 1.44 -6.80
CA HIS A 65 3.26 1.05 -8.19
C HIS A 65 2.05 1.81 -8.75
N HIS A 66 1.91 1.85 -10.08
CA HIS A 66 0.78 2.49 -10.77
C HIS A 66 0.19 1.57 -11.84
N PRO A 67 -1.14 1.41 -11.96
CA PRO A 67 -1.77 0.46 -12.88
C PRO A 67 -1.63 0.82 -14.37
N ALA A 68 -1.29 2.07 -14.69
CA ALA A 68 -1.05 2.49 -16.08
C ALA A 68 0.41 2.28 -16.55
N THR A 69 1.29 1.82 -15.67
CA THR A 69 2.70 1.59 -16.04
C THR A 69 2.90 0.20 -16.61
N GLN A 70 3.84 0.06 -17.55
CA GLN A 70 4.09 -1.24 -18.19
C GLN A 70 4.93 -2.16 -17.31
N ARG A 71 6.02 -1.66 -16.72
CA ARG A 71 6.99 -2.49 -15.99
C ARG A 71 6.71 -2.63 -14.50
N TRP A 72 6.11 -1.61 -13.89
CA TRP A 72 5.82 -1.56 -12.45
C TRP A 72 4.31 -1.51 -12.24
N ASN A 73 3.62 -2.35 -13.01
CA ASN A 73 2.17 -2.38 -13.07
C ASN A 73 1.59 -2.86 -11.74
N LEU A 74 0.65 -2.10 -11.18
CA LEU A 74 0.01 -2.47 -9.91
C LEU A 74 -0.89 -3.70 -10.03
N ALA A 75 -1.58 -3.90 -11.16
CA ALA A 75 -2.44 -5.05 -11.38
C ALA A 75 -1.62 -6.35 -11.44
N GLU A 76 -0.54 -6.34 -12.23
CA GLU A 76 0.39 -7.48 -12.30
C GLU A 76 1.02 -7.78 -10.93
N ARG A 77 1.38 -6.73 -10.19
CA ARG A 77 1.90 -6.83 -8.82
C ARG A 77 0.91 -7.50 -7.87
N ILE A 78 -0.35 -7.04 -7.87
CA ILE A 78 -1.41 -7.59 -7.02
C ILE A 78 -1.68 -9.05 -7.40
N SER A 79 -1.76 -9.35 -8.71
CA SER A 79 -2.02 -10.69 -9.21
C SER A 79 -0.92 -11.68 -8.81
N GLY A 80 0.34 -11.35 -9.07
CA GLY A 80 1.47 -12.22 -8.71
C GLY A 80 1.59 -12.44 -7.19
N MET A 81 1.22 -11.44 -6.38
CA MET A 81 1.20 -11.62 -4.92
C MET A 81 -0.01 -12.36 -4.41
N THR A 82 -1.15 -12.23 -5.07
CA THR A 82 -2.33 -13.02 -4.77
C THR A 82 -2.05 -14.50 -5.01
N GLU A 83 -1.37 -14.84 -6.10
CA GLU A 83 -0.91 -16.21 -6.37
C GLU A 83 0.07 -16.68 -5.29
N ALA A 84 1.14 -15.92 -5.03
CA ALA A 84 2.16 -16.30 -4.05
C ALA A 84 1.59 -16.52 -2.64
N PHE A 85 0.70 -15.65 -2.16
CA PHE A 85 0.07 -15.81 -0.85
C PHE A 85 -1.02 -16.89 -0.84
N GLY A 86 -1.65 -17.17 -1.99
CA GLY A 86 -2.63 -18.25 -2.12
C GLY A 86 -2.02 -19.64 -2.08
N GLU A 87 -0.73 -19.78 -2.37
CA GLU A 87 0.01 -21.05 -2.24
C GLU A 87 0.45 -21.38 -0.80
N VAL A 88 0.38 -20.41 0.11
CA VAL A 88 0.77 -20.60 1.52
C VAL A 88 -0.35 -21.30 2.29
N GLU A 89 0.01 -22.34 3.04
CA GLU A 89 -0.91 -23.01 3.97
C GLU A 89 -1.02 -22.18 5.27
N TRP A 90 -2.10 -21.41 5.38
CA TRP A 90 -2.35 -20.54 6.53
C TRP A 90 -3.05 -21.27 7.68
N ASP A 91 -2.28 -21.73 8.68
CA ASP A 91 -2.82 -22.38 9.87
C ASP A 91 -3.30 -21.36 10.93
N GLY A 92 -4.61 -21.39 11.21
CA GLY A 92 -5.22 -20.49 12.20
C GLY A 92 -4.82 -20.68 13.64
N GLU A 93 -4.32 -21.87 13.99
CA GLU A 93 -3.92 -22.13 15.37
C GLU A 93 -2.65 -21.35 15.75
N PHE A 94 -1.85 -20.94 14.75
CA PHE A 94 -0.57 -20.27 14.94
C PHE A 94 -0.54 -18.82 14.44
N MET A 95 -1.54 -18.38 13.67
CA MET A 95 -1.63 -17.00 13.20
C MET A 95 -2.19 -16.06 14.26
N ALA A 96 -1.31 -15.27 14.87
CA ALA A 96 -1.73 -14.13 15.67
C ALA A 96 -2.36 -13.05 14.75
N GLY A 97 -3.49 -12.47 15.21
CA GLY A 97 -4.21 -11.44 14.47
C GLY A 97 -4.95 -11.91 13.22
N ASP A 98 -5.28 -13.21 13.14
CA ASP A 98 -5.99 -13.83 12.00
C ASP A 98 -7.11 -12.93 11.42
N PRO A 99 -7.02 -12.54 10.14
CA PRO A 99 -8.02 -11.68 9.50
C PRO A 99 -9.36 -12.38 9.22
N ARG A 100 -9.41 -13.73 9.18
CA ARG A 100 -10.60 -14.49 8.75
C ARG A 100 -11.89 -14.21 9.53
N PRO A 101 -11.89 -14.15 10.89
CA PRO A 101 -13.10 -13.83 11.64
C PRO A 101 -13.70 -12.48 11.26
N LEU A 102 -12.85 -11.51 10.94
CA LEU A 102 -13.26 -10.17 10.53
C LEU A 102 -13.77 -10.14 9.10
N LEU A 103 -13.11 -10.88 8.20
CA LEU A 103 -13.54 -11.03 6.81
C LEU A 103 -14.82 -11.88 6.67
N GLY A 104 -15.24 -12.57 7.75
CA GLY A 104 -16.40 -13.46 7.73
C GLY A 104 -16.19 -14.68 6.83
N SER A 105 -14.95 -15.12 6.67
CA SER A 105 -14.57 -16.24 5.79
C SER A 105 -13.90 -17.35 6.60
N ALA A 106 -14.12 -18.60 6.22
CA ALA A 106 -13.39 -19.74 6.79
C ALA A 106 -11.99 -19.90 6.18
N GLU A 107 -11.78 -19.38 4.98
CA GLU A 107 -10.53 -19.44 4.23
C GLU A 107 -9.94 -18.04 4.07
N LEU A 108 -8.63 -17.93 4.25
CA LEU A 108 -7.91 -16.70 3.96
C LEU A 108 -7.68 -16.63 2.45
N THR A 109 -8.30 -15.64 1.80
CA THR A 109 -8.19 -15.44 0.35
C THR A 109 -7.53 -14.11 0.06
N PHE A 110 -6.89 -14.02 -1.10
CA PHE A 110 -6.20 -12.82 -1.55
C PHE A 110 -6.75 -12.33 -2.89
N GLY A 111 -6.63 -11.03 -3.16
CA GLY A 111 -6.99 -10.43 -4.46
C GLY A 111 -8.50 -10.42 -4.78
N ALA A 112 -9.37 -10.60 -3.79
CA ALA A 112 -10.82 -10.66 -3.97
C ALA A 112 -11.56 -9.76 -2.98
N PRO A 113 -12.83 -9.39 -3.23
CA PRO A 113 -13.57 -8.46 -2.37
C PRO A 113 -13.78 -8.95 -0.93
N GLY A 114 -13.79 -10.27 -0.72
CA GLY A 114 -13.89 -10.91 0.60
C GLY A 114 -12.55 -11.27 1.24
N GLY A 115 -11.44 -10.92 0.59
CA GLY A 115 -10.10 -11.28 1.00
C GLY A 115 -9.20 -10.07 1.24
N LEU A 116 -7.90 -10.32 1.27
CA LEU A 116 -6.84 -9.33 1.39
C LEU A 116 -6.25 -8.98 0.03
N VAL A 117 -6.25 -7.70 -0.34
CA VAL A 117 -5.63 -7.22 -1.59
C VAL A 117 -4.22 -6.69 -1.27
N PRO A 118 -3.13 -7.33 -1.74
CA PRO A 118 -1.77 -6.88 -1.46
C PRO A 118 -1.42 -5.60 -2.24
N LEU A 119 -1.29 -4.46 -1.56
CA LEU A 119 -1.10 -3.15 -2.22
C LEU A 119 0.34 -2.64 -2.20
N LEU A 120 1.04 -2.83 -1.08
CA LEU A 120 2.39 -2.34 -0.88
C LEU A 120 3.25 -3.43 -0.26
N GLY A 121 4.55 -3.33 -0.50
CA GLY A 121 5.54 -4.16 0.18
C GLY A 121 6.88 -3.45 0.27
N THR A 122 7.70 -3.91 1.21
CA THR A 122 9.04 -3.36 1.45
C THR A 122 10.12 -4.41 1.20
N ASP A 123 11.38 -3.97 1.14
CA ASP A 123 12.54 -4.87 1.05
C ASP A 123 12.83 -5.64 2.35
N ARG A 124 12.13 -5.32 3.44
CA ARG A 124 12.19 -5.99 4.75
C ARG A 124 11.25 -7.20 4.87
N GLY A 125 10.57 -7.57 3.78
CA GLY A 125 9.56 -8.63 3.79
C GLY A 125 8.22 -8.21 4.41
N GLU A 126 8.01 -6.90 4.58
CA GLU A 126 6.76 -6.36 5.11
C GLU A 126 5.73 -6.20 4.01
N TRP A 127 4.49 -6.56 4.31
CA TRP A 127 3.37 -6.53 3.36
C TRP A 127 2.16 -5.81 3.91
N ILE A 128 1.60 -4.94 3.09
CA ILE A 128 0.42 -4.15 3.44
C ILE A 128 -0.72 -4.55 2.52
N PHE A 129 -1.81 -4.95 3.14
CA PHE A 129 -3.02 -5.39 2.48
C PHE A 129 -4.18 -4.45 2.75
N TRP A 130 -5.06 -4.36 1.77
CA TRP A 130 -6.37 -3.77 1.91
C TRP A 130 -7.43 -4.85 1.96
N ALA A 131 -8.25 -4.86 3.01
CA ALA A 131 -9.44 -5.68 3.11
C ALA A 131 -10.66 -4.83 2.69
N PRO A 132 -11.24 -5.00 1.50
CA PRO A 132 -12.27 -4.08 0.98
C PRO A 132 -13.55 -4.05 1.81
N ARG A 133 -13.91 -5.17 2.44
CA ARG A 133 -15.15 -5.28 3.24
C ARG A 133 -14.96 -4.90 4.70
N GLY A 134 -13.74 -4.92 5.25
CA GLY A 134 -13.46 -4.54 6.65
C GLY A 134 -14.45 -5.14 7.67
N VAL A 135 -14.54 -4.54 8.87
CA VAL A 135 -15.55 -4.92 9.89
C VAL A 135 -16.95 -4.39 9.51
N ASP A 136 -17.02 -3.15 9.03
CA ASP A 136 -18.28 -2.40 8.84
C ASP A 136 -18.56 -2.04 7.37
N GLY A 137 -17.87 -2.66 6.40
CA GLY A 137 -17.98 -2.29 4.99
C GLY A 137 -17.12 -1.08 4.58
N GLY A 138 -16.41 -0.45 5.53
CA GLY A 138 -15.57 0.74 5.29
C GLY A 138 -14.15 0.44 4.80
N GLY A 139 -13.80 -0.83 4.70
CA GLY A 139 -12.46 -1.32 4.37
C GLY A 139 -11.42 -1.11 5.48
N GLN A 140 -10.34 -1.90 5.45
CA GLN A 140 -9.40 -2.02 6.56
C GLN A 140 -7.97 -2.27 6.07
N VAL A 141 -6.98 -1.69 6.75
CA VAL A 141 -5.56 -1.99 6.50
C VAL A 141 -5.11 -3.16 7.37
N PHE A 142 -4.45 -4.13 6.73
CA PHE A 142 -3.75 -5.23 7.40
C PHE A 142 -2.27 -5.20 7.02
N CYS A 143 -1.44 -5.64 7.94
CA CYS A 143 0.00 -5.69 7.79
C CYS A 143 0.49 -7.08 8.18
N LEU A 144 1.44 -7.61 7.43
CA LEU A 144 2.10 -8.88 7.72
C LEU A 144 3.59 -8.65 7.70
N TRP A 145 4.27 -9.10 8.75
CA TRP A 145 5.71 -9.08 8.86
C TRP A 145 6.17 -10.12 9.86
N ASP A 146 7.01 -11.05 9.41
CA ASP A 146 7.59 -12.16 10.18
C ASP A 146 6.56 -13.06 10.91
N ASP A 147 6.91 -14.32 11.15
CA ASP A 147 6.12 -15.30 11.93
C ASP A 147 4.59 -15.39 11.65
N ASP A 148 4.16 -15.07 10.43
CA ASP A 148 2.76 -15.09 9.99
C ASP A 148 1.77 -14.27 10.86
N GLU A 149 2.27 -13.23 11.56
CA GLU A 149 1.43 -12.38 12.41
C GLU A 149 0.81 -11.21 11.62
N PHE A 150 -0.52 -11.12 11.70
CA PHE A 150 -1.28 -10.04 11.07
C PHE A 150 -1.58 -8.91 12.05
N TYR A 151 -1.24 -7.69 11.64
CA TYR A 151 -1.53 -6.47 12.37
C TYR A 151 -2.64 -5.69 11.68
N ARG A 152 -3.75 -5.49 12.39
CA ARG A 152 -4.90 -4.73 11.90
C ARG A 152 -4.80 -3.28 12.33
N HIS A 153 -5.10 -2.37 11.41
CA HIS A 153 -5.05 -0.93 11.64
C HIS A 153 -6.36 -0.24 11.26
N ASP A 154 -7.03 0.36 12.25
CA ASP A 154 -8.27 1.15 12.11
C ASP A 154 -7.97 2.57 11.60
N MET A 155 -7.35 2.66 10.42
CA MET A 155 -6.97 3.92 9.77
C MET A 155 -6.93 3.81 8.25
N SER A 156 -6.84 4.96 7.58
CA SER A 156 -6.67 5.04 6.12
C SER A 156 -5.28 4.62 5.66
N LEU A 157 -5.09 4.31 4.37
CA LEU A 157 -3.77 3.94 3.85
C LEU A 157 -2.79 5.11 3.85
N SER A 158 -3.27 6.33 3.61
CA SER A 158 -2.46 7.54 3.70
C SER A 158 -1.99 7.82 5.13
N GLU A 159 -2.85 7.58 6.12
CA GLU A 159 -2.45 7.65 7.53
C GLU A 159 -1.43 6.59 7.89
N TRP A 160 -1.67 5.33 7.48
CA TRP A 160 -0.72 4.25 7.68
C TRP A 160 0.66 4.60 7.09
N LEU A 161 0.69 5.05 5.83
CA LEU A 161 1.95 5.39 5.16
C LEU A 161 2.64 6.60 5.81
N TYR A 162 1.89 7.62 6.24
CA TYR A 162 2.44 8.75 6.99
C TYR A 162 3.12 8.29 8.29
N ARG A 163 2.40 7.50 9.10
CA ARG A 163 2.88 6.98 10.39
C ARG A 163 4.12 6.08 10.21
N TYR A 164 4.10 5.25 9.17
CA TYR A 164 5.24 4.41 8.79
C TYR A 164 6.48 5.28 8.51
N LEU A 165 6.31 6.34 7.71
CA LEU A 165 7.42 7.21 7.33
C LEU A 165 7.98 8.02 8.51
N VAL A 166 7.18 8.39 9.51
CA VAL A 166 7.67 9.03 10.74
C VAL A 166 8.23 8.04 11.76
N GLY A 167 8.24 6.74 11.45
CA GLY A 167 8.89 5.71 12.26
C GLY A 167 8.04 5.17 13.38
N GLU A 168 6.71 5.13 13.24
CA GLU A 168 5.84 4.40 14.16
C GLU A 168 5.93 2.87 13.94
N ASP A 169 5.68 2.12 15.00
CA ASP A 169 5.58 0.66 15.00
C ASP A 169 4.27 0.21 14.35
N LEU A 170 4.29 -0.14 13.05
CA LEU A 170 3.08 -0.54 12.29
C LEU A 170 3.02 -2.02 11.91
N PHE A 171 4.08 -2.77 12.15
CA PHE A 171 4.13 -4.23 11.97
C PHE A 171 4.34 -4.95 13.30
N GLY A 172 3.86 -4.35 14.40
CA GLY A 172 4.05 -4.85 15.75
C GLY A 172 5.16 -4.16 16.54
N PRO A 173 5.37 -4.57 17.80
CA PRO A 173 6.32 -3.91 18.70
C PRO A 173 7.75 -3.91 18.15
N ASN A 174 8.42 -2.75 18.17
CA ASN A 174 9.78 -2.56 17.66
C ASN A 174 9.93 -2.80 16.14
N SER A 175 8.86 -2.63 15.37
CA SER A 175 8.89 -2.72 13.91
C SER A 175 9.36 -1.44 13.21
N ALA A 176 9.41 -0.32 13.93
CA ALA A 176 9.73 1.01 13.39
C ALA A 176 10.94 1.01 12.45
N ALA A 177 10.73 1.56 11.25
CA ALA A 177 11.75 1.73 10.22
C ALA A 177 11.96 3.22 9.94
N PHE A 178 12.61 3.93 10.85
CA PHE A 178 12.80 5.37 10.71
C PHE A 178 14.06 5.72 9.88
N TYR A 179 13.85 6.46 8.79
CA TYR A 179 14.93 7.00 7.96
C TYR A 179 15.02 8.52 8.19
N PRO A 180 16.13 9.02 8.73
CA PRO A 180 16.27 10.43 9.07
C PRO A 180 16.36 11.33 7.84
N GLY A 181 15.94 12.58 8.01
CA GLY A 181 15.94 13.60 6.96
C GLY A 181 14.69 13.57 6.08
N PRO A 182 14.72 14.29 4.94
CA PRO A 182 13.64 14.28 3.97
C PRO A 182 13.32 12.88 3.43
N VAL A 183 12.06 12.66 3.02
CA VAL A 183 11.71 11.42 2.29
C VAL A 183 12.55 11.37 1.02
N ARG A 184 13.32 10.30 0.81
CA ARG A 184 13.99 10.05 -0.45
C ARG A 184 13.01 9.34 -1.39
N LEU A 185 12.83 9.87 -2.60
CA LEU A 185 12.10 9.20 -3.66
C LEU A 185 13.05 8.89 -4.81
N LYS A 186 12.91 7.71 -5.39
CA LYS A 186 13.67 7.28 -6.57
C LYS A 186 12.69 6.76 -7.60
N SER A 187 12.76 7.30 -8.82
CA SER A 187 11.92 6.78 -9.91
C SER A 187 12.30 5.34 -10.22
N LEU A 188 11.28 4.52 -10.45
CA LEU A 188 11.47 3.19 -10.99
C LEU A 188 11.57 3.30 -12.53
N PRO A 189 12.60 2.73 -13.18
CA PRO A 189 12.81 2.89 -14.62
C PRO A 189 11.77 2.11 -15.42
N MET A 190 11.09 2.74 -16.39
CA MET A 190 10.07 2.06 -17.22
C MET A 190 10.72 1.20 -18.30
N TYR A 191 11.83 1.68 -18.86
CA TYR A 191 12.60 1.03 -19.92
C TYR A 191 14.02 0.67 -19.45
N SER A 192 14.75 -0.11 -20.26
CA SER A 192 16.10 -0.58 -19.92
C SER A 192 17.15 0.53 -19.88
N GLU A 193 16.92 1.57 -20.68
CA GLU A 193 17.76 2.74 -20.89
C GLU A 193 17.46 3.88 -19.91
N ASP A 194 16.34 3.81 -19.19
CA ASP A 194 15.94 4.82 -18.22
C ASP A 194 16.94 4.86 -17.07
N THR A 195 17.47 6.06 -16.79
CA THR A 195 18.29 6.30 -15.61
C THR A 195 17.39 6.70 -14.44
N PRO A 196 17.41 5.97 -13.30
CA PRO A 196 16.66 6.36 -12.12
C PRO A 196 17.04 7.77 -11.64
N VAL A 197 16.04 8.60 -11.41
CA VAL A 197 16.20 9.94 -10.86
C VAL A 197 15.87 9.88 -9.37
N VAL A 198 16.70 10.51 -8.55
CA VAL A 198 16.47 10.63 -7.11
C VAL A 198 16.11 12.08 -6.79
N TRP A 199 15.10 12.26 -5.96
CA TRP A 199 14.74 13.54 -5.39
C TRP A 199 14.27 13.35 -3.94
N TYR A 200 14.01 14.46 -3.27
CA TYR A 200 13.68 14.46 -1.86
C TYR A 200 12.42 15.28 -1.63
N GLY A 201 11.61 14.86 -0.67
CA GLY A 201 10.57 15.69 -0.10
C GLY A 201 11.16 16.89 0.68
N PRO A 202 10.33 17.71 1.32
CA PRO A 202 10.79 18.76 2.21
C PRO A 202 11.48 18.19 3.46
N GLU A 203 12.22 19.05 4.15
CA GLU A 203 12.71 18.74 5.50
C GLU A 203 11.53 18.44 6.42
N ARG A 204 11.59 17.27 7.07
CA ARG A 204 10.64 16.89 8.11
C ARG A 204 11.07 17.66 9.35
N GLY A 205 10.40 18.77 9.65
CA GLY A 205 10.74 19.67 10.77
C GLY A 205 10.51 19.05 12.15
N MET A 206 11.16 17.92 12.42
CA MET A 206 11.18 17.23 13.71
C MET A 206 12.27 17.80 14.62
#